data_AF-A0A519RSG6-F1
#
_entry.id   AF-A0A519RSG6-F1
#
_cell.length_a   1.000
_cell.length_b   1.000
_cell.length_c   1.000
_cell.angle_alpha   90.00
_cell.angle_beta   90.00
_cell.angle_gamma   90.00
#
_symmetry.space_group_name_H-M   'P 1'
#
loop_
_entity.id
_entity.type
_entity.pdbx_description
1 polymer ?
#
loop_
_entity_poly.entity_id
_entity_poly.type
_entity_poly.pdbx_seq_one_letter_code
_entity_poly.pdbx_strand_id
1 'polypeptide(L)' 'MLDQVRQFIEEHQLFTIPTDTVLVAVSGGLDSIVLLDVLHRLEVPVAVAHCHFG' A
#
# COMPACT_ATOMS: atom_id res chain seq x y z
N MET A 1 -13.67 -2.73 -5.33
CA MET A 1 -12.73 -2.72 -4.20
C MET A 1 -11.48 -1.92 -4.52
N LEU A 2 -10.69 -2.28 -5.54
CA LEU A 2 -9.50 -1.50 -5.92
C LEU A 2 -9.83 -0.03 -6.24
N ASP A 3 -10.91 0.22 -6.98
CA ASP A 3 -11.36 1.59 -7.29
C ASP A 3 -11.76 2.39 -6.05
N GLN A 4 -12.34 1.73 -5.04
CA GLN A 4 -12.71 2.39 -3.78
C GLN A 4 -11.46 2.81 -3.00
N VAL A 5 -10.43 1.97 -3.00
CA VAL A 5 -9.14 2.29 -2.37
C VAL A 5 -8.43 3.41 -3.14
N ARG A 6 -8.42 3.35 -4.48
CA ARG A 6 -7.89 4.43 -5.33
C ARG A 6 -8.61 5.75 -5.05
N GLN A 7 -9.94 5.74 -5.07
CA GLN A 7 -10.74 6.93 -4.80
C GLN A 7 -10.45 7.48 -3.41
N PHE A 8 -10.32 6.62 -2.39
CA PHE A 8 -9.98 7.04 -1.04
C PHE A 8 -8.58 7.69 -0.96
N ILE A 9 -7.59 7.13 -1.66
CA ILE A 9 -6.24 7.70 -1.76
C ILE A 9 -6.29 9.10 -2.39
N GLU A 10 -7.04 9.26 -3.48
CA GLU A 10 -7.18 10.52 -4.22
C GLU A 10 -7.97 11.57 -3.42
N GLU A 11 -9.11 11.19 -2.84
CA GLU A 11 -9.99 12.07 -2.05
C GLU A 11 -9.27 12.67 -0.83
N HIS A 12 -8.46 11.85 -0.16
CA HIS A 12 -7.69 12.28 1.01
C HIS A 12 -6.27 12.74 0.68
N GLN A 13 -5.91 12.77 -0.60
CA GLN A 13 -4.59 13.22 -1.08
C GLN A 13 -3.42 12.54 -0.35
N LEU A 14 -3.52 11.22 -0.12
CA LEU A 14 -2.56 10.49 0.72
C LEU A 14 -1.17 10.43 0.08
N PHE A 15 -1.12 10.23 -1.25
CA PHE A 15 0.07 10.21 -2.09
C PHE A 15 -0.35 10.22 -3.58
N THR A 16 0.61 10.46 -4.47
CA THR A 16 0.38 10.54 -5.92
C THR A 16 0.77 9.24 -6.62
N ILE A 17 -0.19 8.62 -7.30
CA ILE A 17 0.05 7.47 -8.18
C ILE A 17 0.34 8.00 -9.60
N PRO A 18 1.41 7.54 -10.29
CA PRO A 18 2.39 6.52 -9.92
C PRO A 18 3.74 7.10 -9.49
N THR A 19 3.84 8.37 -9.06
CA THR A 19 5.13 9.04 -8.84
C THR A 19 5.72 8.75 -7.47
N ASP A 20 4.87 8.67 -6.45
CA ASP A 20 5.32 8.55 -5.08
C ASP A 20 5.59 7.08 -4.75
N THR A 21 6.75 6.81 -4.15
CA THR A 21 7.06 5.47 -3.64
C THR A 21 6.59 5.34 -2.20
N VAL A 22 5.70 4.40 -1.95
CA VAL A 22 5.12 4.15 -0.62
C VAL A 22 5.89 3.03 0.08
N LEU A 23 6.44 3.31 1.26
CA LEU A 23 7.02 2.28 2.14
C LEU A 23 5.90 1.58 2.93
N VAL A 24 5.58 0.35 2.57
CA VAL A 24 4.55 -0.46 3.22
C VAL A 24 5.18 -1.28 4.33
N ALA A 25 4.81 -0.98 5.57
CA ALA A 25 5.16 -1.80 6.73
C ALA A 25 4.29 -3.06 6.75
N VAL A 26 4.92 -4.24 6.67
CA VAL A 26 4.23 -5.53 6.73
C VAL A 26 4.61 -6.28 8.00
N SER A 27 3.60 -6.78 8.73
CA SER A 27 3.82 -7.61 9.92
C SER A 27 3.86 -9.11 9.59
N GLY A 28 3.49 -9.48 8.37
CA GLY A 28 3.24 -10.88 7.97
C GLY A 28 1.80 -11.34 8.25
N GLY A 29 1.00 -10.53 8.95
CA GLY A 29 -0.43 -10.77 9.13
C GLY A 29 -1.26 -10.43 7.89
N LEU A 30 -2.44 -11.04 7.79
CA LEU A 30 -3.36 -10.94 6.64
C LEU A 30 -3.55 -9.50 6.17
N ASP A 31 -3.92 -8.59 7.08
CA ASP A 31 -4.27 -7.21 6.74
C ASP A 31 -3.11 -6.49 6.05
N SER A 32 -1.90 -6.65 6.58
CA SER A 32 -0.71 -5.99 6.03
C SER A 32 -0.29 -6.55 4.67
N ILE A 33 -0.51 -7.85 4.45
CA ILE A 33 -0.22 -8.50 3.17
C ILE A 33 -1.28 -8.14 2.12
N VAL A 34 -2.55 -8.07 2.50
CA VAL A 34 -3.63 -7.62 1.61
C VAL A 34 -3.44 -6.15 1.24
N LEU A 35 -3.03 -5.29 2.17
CA LEU A 35 -2.69 -3.89 1.85
C LEU A 35 -1.58 -3.82 0.79
N LEU A 36 -0.51 -4.61 0.96
CA LEU A 36 0.57 -4.69 -0.02
C LEU A 36 0.06 -5.16 -1.40
N ASP A 37 -0.74 -6.23 -1.46
CA ASP A 37 -1.32 -6.75 -2.70
C ASP A 37 -2.23 -5.72 -3.39
N VAL A 38 -3.07 -5.02 -2.63
CA VAL A 38 -3.94 -3.97 -3.15
C VAL A 38 -3.14 -2.80 -3.74
N LEU A 39 -2.13 -2.29 -3.03
CA LEU A 39 -1.30 -1.20 -3.52
C LEU A 39 -0.50 -1.62 -4.76
N HIS A 40 0.03 -2.85 -4.76
CA HIS A 40 0.74 -3.40 -5.92
C HIS A 40 -0.17 -3.51 -7.15
N ARG A 41 -1.41 -3.99 -6.99
CA ARG A 41 -2.41 -4.07 -8.08
C ARG A 41 -2.90 -2.73 -8.58
N LEU A 42 -2.79 -1.68 -7.77
CA LEU A 42 -3.07 -0.30 -8.16
C LEU A 42 -1.90 0.36 -8.90
N GLU A 43 -0.82 -0.38 -9.15
CA GLU A 43 0.41 0.10 -9.80
C GLU A 43 1.11 1.22 -9.00
N VAL A 44 0.90 1.23 -7.69
CA VAL A 44 1.63 2.10 -6.77
C VAL A 44 3.07 1.59 -6.68
N PRO A 45 4.10 2.44 -6.88
CA PRO A 45 5.47 2.06 -6.55
C PRO A 45 5.57 1.78 -5.05
N VAL A 46 5.92 0.55 -4.68
CA VAL A 46 6.00 0.14 -3.27
C VAL A 46 7.39 -0.33 -2.92
N ALA A 47 7.85 0.09 -1.74
CA ALA A 47 8.93 -0.56 -1.00
C ALA A 47 8.32 -1.29 0.20
N VAL A 48 8.90 -2.41 0.63
CA VAL A 48 8.33 -3.24 1.70
C VAL A 48 9.30 -3.32 2.86
N ALA A 49 8.82 -3.04 4.08
CA ALA A 49 9.58 -3.20 5.31
C ALA A 49 8.89 -4.19 6.25
N HIS A 50 9.61 -5.23 6.67
CA HIS A 50 9.19 -6.16 7.70
C HIS A 50 10.17 -6.09 8.87
N CYS A 51 9.65 -6.00 10.09
CA CYS A 51 10.46 -6.07 11.30
C CYS A 51 10.24 -7.42 11.99
N HIS A 52 11.32 -8.20 12.12
CA HIS A 52 11.33 -9.42 12.92
C HIS A 52 11.78 -9.07 14.35
N PHE A 53 10.87 -9.24 15.32
CA PHE A 53 11.09 -8.82 16.70
C PHE A 53 11.63 -9.93 17.63
N GLY A 54 11.90 -11.13 17.09
CA GLY A 54 12.37 -12.30 17.85
C GLY A 54 11.23 -13.19 18.30
#